data_AF-A0A835KGQ9-F1
#
_entry.id   AF-A0A835KGQ9-F1
#
_cell.length_a   1.000
_cell.length_b   1.000
_cell.length_c   1.000
_cell.angle_alpha   90.00
_cell.angle_beta   90.00
_cell.angle_gamma   90.00
#
_symmetry.space_group_name_H-M   'P 1'
#
loop_
_entity.id
_entity.type
_entity.pdbx_description
1 polymer ?
#
loop_
_entity_poly.entity_id
_entity_poly.type
_entity_poly.pdbx_seq_one_letter_code
_entity_poly.pdbx_strand_id
1 'polypeptide(L)'
;MSVALKHCGSVSEEERWSSSENQAESLEEKHQELVKSSADDLTGNFMMSEIQVEEASHIPVDFVEKIWTYIEGVIMSVLMHRSQNYHQLQLSTRRAGYNLMEKMKERSRNWVAEIVQMEKVTDYTSDPAYLNDWNELMAQQQEFMDALKVMFATEFLIEVLGVVSIKGLKAYEKPVLLQAFDLKMRTTAYWKIVLRRLVDFMALHLQFCARNLVNKEMEEEIV
;
A
#
# COMPACT_ATOMS: atom_id res chain seq x y z
N MET A 1 35.39 -20.48 7.90
CA MET A 1 34.40 -19.90 8.84
C MET A 1 32.99 -20.30 8.40
N SER A 2 32.59 -21.57 8.60
CA SER A 2 31.29 -22.09 8.08
C SER A 2 30.58 -23.02 9.09
N VAL A 3 30.63 -22.75 10.40
CA VAL A 3 29.98 -23.64 11.39
C VAL A 3 29.16 -22.89 12.47
N ALA A 4 28.94 -21.58 12.37
CA ALA A 4 28.22 -20.82 13.40
C ALA A 4 26.87 -20.21 12.96
N LEU A 5 26.18 -20.82 11.98
CA LEU A 5 24.87 -20.34 11.49
C LEU A 5 23.78 -21.42 11.46
N LYS A 6 23.81 -22.40 12.37
CA LYS A 6 22.81 -23.49 12.37
C LYS A 6 21.87 -23.58 13.57
N HIS A 7 21.87 -22.63 14.51
CA HIS A 7 21.02 -22.74 15.71
C HIS A 7 20.23 -21.48 16.10
N CYS A 8 19.93 -20.58 15.16
CA CYS A 8 19.04 -19.45 15.42
C CYS A 8 18.16 -19.17 14.19
N GLY A 9 17.29 -20.12 13.83
CA GLY A 9 16.58 -20.07 12.55
C GLY A 9 15.21 -20.74 12.51
N SER A 10 14.51 -20.89 13.64
CA SER A 10 13.19 -21.55 13.61
C SER A 10 12.07 -20.79 14.31
N VAL A 11 12.33 -19.62 14.91
CA VAL A 11 11.27 -18.82 15.57
C VAL A 11 11.09 -17.44 14.92
N SER A 12 12.12 -16.91 14.23
CA SER A 12 12.10 -15.52 13.73
C SER A 12 11.66 -15.36 12.26
N GLU A 13 11.59 -16.44 11.48
CA GLU A 13 11.07 -16.37 10.10
C GLU A 13 9.56 -16.49 10.09
N GLU A 14 8.98 -17.38 10.90
CA GLU A 14 7.53 -17.62 10.99
C GLU A 14 6.77 -16.41 11.59
N GLU A 15 7.35 -15.75 12.61
CA GLU A 15 6.84 -14.47 13.14
C GLU A 15 6.98 -13.31 12.14
N ARG A 16 8.01 -13.35 11.28
CA ARG A 16 8.27 -12.32 10.26
C ARG A 16 7.27 -12.42 9.11
N TRP A 17 6.96 -13.63 8.64
CA TRP A 17 5.92 -13.89 7.64
C TRP A 17 4.55 -13.48 8.18
N SER A 18 4.23 -13.88 9.42
CA SER A 18 2.99 -13.49 10.09
C SER A 18 2.86 -11.97 10.23
N SER A 19 3.93 -11.22 10.53
CA SER A 19 3.86 -9.76 10.62
C SER A 19 3.62 -9.06 9.27
N SER A 20 4.19 -9.56 8.18
CA SER A 20 3.93 -9.03 6.83
C SER A 20 2.55 -9.44 6.30
N GLU A 21 2.09 -10.63 6.67
CA GLU A 21 0.76 -11.16 6.33
C GLU A 21 -0.33 -10.39 7.09
N ASN A 22 -0.14 -10.15 8.38
CA ASN A 22 -1.02 -9.30 9.21
C ASN A 22 -1.06 -7.83 8.72
N GLN A 23 0.03 -7.33 8.12
CA GLN A 23 0.08 -5.98 7.55
C GLN A 23 -0.58 -5.90 6.17
N ALA A 24 -0.42 -6.92 5.33
CA ALA A 24 -1.16 -7.05 4.08
C ALA A 24 -2.67 -7.20 4.35
N GLU A 25 -3.03 -7.97 5.38
CA GLU A 25 -4.41 -8.16 5.83
C GLU A 25 -5.00 -6.86 6.41
N SER A 26 -4.21 -6.07 7.16
CA SER A 26 -4.62 -4.74 7.63
C SER A 26 -4.79 -3.72 6.49
N LEU A 27 -3.98 -3.81 5.43
CA LEU A 27 -4.14 -2.98 4.23
C LEU A 27 -5.35 -3.42 3.40
N GLU A 28 -5.62 -4.72 3.34
CA GLU A 28 -6.79 -5.29 2.67
C GLU A 28 -8.09 -4.96 3.42
N GLU A 29 -8.09 -4.99 4.76
CA GLU A 29 -9.21 -4.53 5.59
C GLU A 29 -9.46 -3.02 5.42
N LYS A 30 -8.40 -2.20 5.43
CA LYS A 30 -8.53 -0.76 5.14
C LYS A 30 -9.00 -0.49 3.72
N HIS A 31 -8.56 -1.29 2.76
CA HIS A 31 -9.06 -1.26 1.39
C HIS A 31 -10.56 -1.55 1.38
N GLN A 32 -11.03 -2.60 2.07
CA GLN A 32 -12.46 -2.91 2.19
C GLN A 32 -13.28 -1.81 2.90
N GLU A 33 -12.72 -1.16 3.92
CA GLU A 33 -13.37 -0.04 4.62
C GLU A 33 -13.47 1.22 3.74
N LEU A 34 -12.40 1.60 3.03
CA LEU A 34 -12.37 2.73 2.09
C LEU A 34 -13.32 2.48 0.90
N VAL A 35 -13.37 1.24 0.42
CA VAL A 35 -14.29 0.80 -0.63
C VAL A 35 -15.75 0.89 -0.16
N LYS A 36 -16.06 0.50 1.09
CA LYS A 36 -17.40 0.64 1.69
C LYS A 36 -17.82 2.09 1.89
N SER A 37 -16.94 2.94 2.44
CA SER A 37 -17.17 4.39 2.60
C SER A 37 -17.52 5.07 1.27
N SER A 38 -16.87 4.64 0.19
CA SER A 38 -17.10 5.12 -1.18
C SER A 38 -18.34 4.53 -1.86
N ALA A 39 -19.00 3.53 -1.29
CA ALA A 39 -20.18 2.87 -1.86
C ALA A 39 -21.50 3.61 -1.62
N ASP A 40 -21.52 4.57 -0.68
CA ASP A 40 -22.73 5.31 -0.31
C ASP A 40 -23.18 6.32 -1.38
N ASP A 41 -22.34 6.62 -2.38
CA ASP A 41 -22.70 7.55 -3.47
C ASP A 41 -22.01 7.21 -4.81
N LEU A 42 -22.72 6.51 -5.71
CA LEU A 42 -22.23 6.20 -7.08
C LEU A 42 -22.19 7.42 -8.03
N THR A 43 -22.40 8.63 -7.51
CA THR A 43 -22.54 9.85 -8.32
C THR A 43 -21.20 10.56 -8.58
N GLY A 44 -20.12 10.20 -7.88
CA GLY A 44 -18.81 10.87 -7.90
C GLY A 44 -17.82 10.39 -8.97
N ASN A 45 -18.26 10.25 -10.21
CA ASN A 45 -17.62 9.36 -11.21
C ASN A 45 -16.17 9.68 -11.68
N PHE A 46 -15.71 10.93 -11.75
CA PHE A 46 -14.30 11.25 -12.10
C PHE A 46 -13.45 11.60 -10.87
N MET A 47 -14.09 12.13 -9.82
CA MET A 47 -13.40 12.47 -8.57
C MET A 47 -13.10 11.23 -7.72
N MET A 48 -13.71 10.06 -7.96
CA MET A 48 -13.57 8.90 -7.07
C MET A 48 -12.19 8.23 -7.12
N SER A 49 -11.54 8.13 -8.29
CA SER A 49 -10.16 7.62 -8.35
C SER A 49 -9.22 8.60 -7.65
N GLU A 50 -9.32 9.89 -7.96
CA GLU A 50 -8.54 10.94 -7.32
C GLU A 50 -8.75 10.99 -5.81
N ILE A 51 -10.01 10.92 -5.31
CA ILE A 51 -10.33 10.93 -3.87
C ILE A 51 -9.79 9.68 -3.17
N GLN A 52 -9.94 8.49 -3.75
CA GLN A 52 -9.39 7.27 -3.16
C GLN A 52 -7.86 7.28 -3.13
N VAL A 53 -7.22 7.77 -4.20
CA VAL A 53 -5.77 7.93 -4.22
C VAL A 53 -5.32 9.02 -3.25
N GLU A 54 -6.07 10.12 -3.11
CA GLU A 54 -5.79 11.20 -2.17
C GLU A 54 -5.88 10.71 -0.72
N GLU A 55 -6.96 10.01 -0.38
CA GLU A 55 -7.19 9.45 0.95
C GLU A 55 -6.17 8.37 1.29
N ALA A 56 -5.77 7.53 0.33
CA ALA A 56 -4.75 6.50 0.55
C ALA A 56 -3.30 7.01 0.41
N SER A 57 -3.08 8.25 -0.06
CA SER A 57 -1.73 8.73 -0.44
C SER A 57 -0.74 8.82 0.72
N HIS A 58 -1.24 9.04 1.94
CA HIS A 58 -0.40 9.13 3.14
C HIS A 58 0.01 7.76 3.66
N ILE A 59 -0.75 6.70 3.36
CA ILE A 59 -0.55 5.36 3.93
C ILE A 59 0.85 4.79 3.58
N PRO A 60 1.31 4.81 2.31
CA PRO A 60 2.64 4.32 1.95
C PRO A 60 3.77 5.12 2.61
N VAL A 61 3.59 6.44 2.74
CA VAL A 61 4.59 7.34 3.33
C VAL A 61 4.74 7.05 4.82
N ASP A 62 3.63 6.97 5.55
CA ASP A 62 3.60 6.63 6.97
C ASP A 62 4.18 5.24 7.24
N PHE A 63 3.89 4.28 6.36
CA PHE A 63 4.42 2.92 6.45
C PHE A 63 5.94 2.89 6.38
N VAL A 64 6.52 3.56 5.38
CA VAL A 64 7.97 3.64 5.21
C VAL A 64 8.62 4.39 6.37
N GLU A 65 7.98 5.43 6.92
CA GLU A 65 8.46 6.14 8.10
C GLU A 65 8.54 5.23 9.35
N LYS A 66 7.53 4.38 9.58
CA LYS A 66 7.54 3.39 10.66
C LYS A 66 8.67 2.38 10.52
N ILE A 67 8.87 1.84 9.32
CA ILE A 67 9.94 0.85 9.07
C ILE A 67 11.31 1.48 9.30
N TRP A 68 11.56 2.68 8.80
CA TRP A 68 12.84 3.32 9.02
C TRP A 68 13.08 3.69 10.48
N THR A 69 12.04 4.01 11.24
CA THR A 69 12.14 4.23 12.68
C THR A 69 12.56 2.96 13.41
N TYR A 70 12.04 1.81 12.98
CA TYR A 70 12.51 0.51 13.48
C TYR A 70 13.98 0.24 13.10
N ILE A 71 14.35 0.42 11.83
CA ILE A 71 15.72 0.21 11.33
C ILE A 71 16.70 1.11 12.07
N GLU A 72 16.36 2.38 12.29
CA GLU A 72 17.18 3.32 13.06
C GLU A 72 17.45 2.78 14.47
N GLY A 73 16.43 2.31 15.18
CA GLY A 73 16.61 1.72 16.50
C GLY A 73 17.58 0.54 16.50
N VAL A 74 17.48 -0.35 15.49
CA VAL A 74 18.40 -1.49 15.34
C VAL A 74 19.83 -1.04 15.06
N ILE A 75 20.02 -0.16 14.07
CA ILE A 75 21.35 0.34 13.68
C ILE A 75 22.00 1.10 14.83
N MET A 76 21.27 2.01 15.48
CA MET A 76 21.77 2.77 16.61
C MET A 76 22.15 1.86 17.79
N SER A 77 21.33 0.86 18.12
CA SER A 77 21.66 -0.13 19.14
C SER A 77 22.98 -0.86 18.84
N VAL A 78 23.14 -1.37 17.62
CA VAL A 78 24.35 -2.08 17.20
C VAL A 78 25.57 -1.17 17.25
N LEU A 79 25.49 0.04 16.69
CA LEU A 79 26.58 1.02 16.68
C LEU A 79 26.98 1.41 18.11
N MET A 80 26.00 1.68 18.97
CA MET A 80 26.25 2.07 20.36
C MET A 80 26.86 0.93 21.14
N HIS A 81 26.44 -0.31 20.92
CA HIS A 81 27.00 -1.49 21.56
C HIS A 81 28.45 -1.76 21.15
N ARG A 82 28.77 -1.60 19.85
CA ARG A 82 30.14 -1.81 19.35
C ARG A 82 31.14 -0.76 19.85
N SER A 83 30.68 0.45 20.13
CA SER A 83 31.53 1.57 20.54
C SER A 83 31.56 1.84 22.05
N GLN A 84 30.88 1.03 22.89
CA GLN A 84 30.72 1.28 24.33
C GLN A 84 32.02 1.52 25.09
N ASN A 85 33.10 0.85 24.69
CA ASN A 85 34.39 0.93 25.36
C ASN A 85 35.24 2.15 24.91
N TYR A 86 34.78 2.92 23.92
CA TYR A 86 35.52 4.03 23.32
C TYR A 86 34.66 5.29 23.32
N HIS A 87 34.68 6.06 24.41
CA HIS A 87 33.74 7.17 24.61
C HIS A 87 33.74 8.22 23.49
N GLN A 88 34.93 8.63 23.01
CA GLN A 88 35.04 9.61 21.92
C GLN A 88 34.47 9.08 20.60
N LEU A 89 34.78 7.82 20.27
CA LEU A 89 34.23 7.14 19.09
C LEU A 89 32.72 6.93 19.22
N GLN A 90 32.22 6.57 20.39
CA GLN A 90 30.80 6.39 20.63
C GLN A 90 30.01 7.68 20.37
N LEU A 91 30.52 8.83 20.85
CA LEU A 91 29.88 10.12 20.61
C LEU A 91 29.85 10.50 19.13
N SER A 92 30.96 10.32 18.41
CA SER A 92 31.03 10.61 16.97
C SER A 92 30.17 9.66 16.15
N THR A 93 30.28 8.36 16.38
CA THR A 93 29.46 7.31 15.73
C THR A 93 27.97 7.53 15.98
N ARG A 94 27.58 7.96 17.19
CA ARG A 94 26.16 8.25 17.49
C ARG A 94 25.64 9.38 16.62
N ARG A 95 26.40 10.46 16.49
CA ARG A 95 26.00 11.62 15.69
C ARG A 95 25.94 11.27 14.21
N ALA A 96 26.96 10.59 13.69
CA ALA A 96 26.99 10.13 12.31
C ALA A 96 25.83 9.17 12.00
N GLY A 97 25.55 8.23 12.90
CA GLY A 97 24.42 7.29 12.77
C GLY A 97 23.07 7.99 12.65
N TYR A 98 22.75 8.95 13.52
CA TYR A 98 21.49 9.69 13.43
C TYR A 98 21.39 10.50 12.12
N ASN A 99 22.46 11.20 11.72
CA ASN A 99 22.48 11.97 10.47
C ASN A 99 22.25 11.07 9.24
N LEU A 100 22.93 9.91 9.18
CA LEU A 100 22.74 8.93 8.11
C LEU A 100 21.29 8.42 8.10
N MET A 101 20.71 8.16 9.26
CA MET A 101 19.35 7.64 9.35
C MET A 101 18.30 8.66 8.92
N GLU A 102 18.48 9.93 9.28
CA GLU A 102 17.66 11.04 8.80
C GLU A 102 17.72 11.16 7.26
N LYS A 103 18.93 11.13 6.68
CA LYS A 103 19.15 11.15 5.23
C LYS A 103 18.45 10.00 4.50
N MET A 104 18.55 8.77 5.05
CA MET A 104 17.94 7.59 4.44
C MET A 104 16.41 7.59 4.55
N LYS A 105 15.87 8.07 5.69
CA LYS A 105 14.43 8.29 5.89
C LYS A 105 13.89 9.29 4.89
N GLU A 106 14.51 10.46 4.78
CA GLU A 106 14.08 11.52 3.87
C GLU A 106 14.09 11.06 2.42
N ARG A 107 15.18 10.44 1.96
CA ARG A 107 15.29 9.90 0.60
C ARG A 107 14.16 8.91 0.30
N SER A 108 13.84 8.04 1.26
CA SER A 108 12.78 7.04 1.07
C SER A 108 11.39 7.65 1.07
N ARG A 109 11.11 8.63 1.94
CA ARG A 109 9.82 9.35 1.92
C ARG A 109 9.62 10.07 0.59
N ASN A 110 10.64 10.77 0.09
CA ASN A 110 10.57 11.49 -1.17
C ASN A 110 10.31 10.53 -2.35
N TRP A 111 10.99 9.39 -2.38
CA TRP A 111 10.79 8.37 -3.42
C TRP A 111 9.38 7.77 -3.41
N VAL A 112 8.87 7.42 -2.22
CA VAL A 112 7.49 6.89 -2.09
C VAL A 112 6.46 7.94 -2.49
N ALA A 113 6.64 9.19 -2.06
CA ALA A 113 5.76 10.28 -2.46
C ALA A 113 5.74 10.46 -3.98
N GLU A 114 6.89 10.38 -4.65
CA GLU A 114 6.98 10.46 -6.10
C GLU A 114 6.21 9.32 -6.80
N ILE A 115 6.30 8.09 -6.31
CA ILE A 115 5.51 6.96 -6.84
C ILE A 115 4.02 7.18 -6.68
N VAL A 116 3.58 7.61 -5.50
CA VAL A 116 2.17 7.90 -5.26
C VAL A 116 1.68 9.00 -6.21
N GLN A 117 2.48 10.04 -6.46
CA GLN A 117 2.16 11.08 -7.43
C GLN A 117 2.12 10.55 -8.87
N MET A 118 3.03 9.65 -9.25
CA MET A 118 2.98 9.01 -10.56
C MET A 118 1.68 8.22 -10.75
N GLU A 119 1.25 7.44 -9.75
CA GLU A 119 -0.02 6.71 -9.81
C GLU A 119 -1.25 7.64 -9.80
N LYS A 120 -1.18 8.80 -9.13
CA LYS A 120 -2.26 9.81 -9.16
C LYS A 120 -2.51 10.40 -10.55
N VAL A 121 -1.44 10.62 -11.32
CA VAL A 121 -1.53 11.28 -12.63
C VAL A 121 -1.75 10.28 -13.77
N THR A 122 -1.56 8.99 -13.50
CA THR A 122 -1.69 7.92 -14.51
C THR A 122 -3.05 7.23 -14.39
N ASP A 123 -3.79 7.20 -15.51
CA ASP A 123 -5.03 6.40 -15.71
C ASP A 123 -4.76 5.18 -16.61
N TYR A 124 -3.52 4.72 -16.65
CA TYR A 124 -3.04 3.73 -17.60
C TYR A 124 -2.48 2.49 -16.92
N THR A 125 -2.88 1.32 -17.42
CA THR A 125 -2.26 0.04 -17.08
C THR A 125 -2.21 -0.86 -18.30
N SER A 126 -1.07 -1.54 -18.48
CA SER A 126 -0.88 -2.63 -19.45
C SER A 126 -0.99 -4.01 -18.80
N ASP A 127 -1.33 -4.06 -17.51
CA ASP A 127 -1.44 -5.32 -16.78
C ASP A 127 -2.66 -6.10 -17.32
N PRO A 128 -2.47 -7.31 -17.88
CA PRO A 128 -3.59 -8.11 -18.39
C PRO A 128 -4.59 -8.51 -17.29
N ALA A 129 -4.18 -8.53 -16.01
CA ALA A 129 -5.09 -8.78 -14.89
C ALA A 129 -6.18 -7.71 -14.77
N TYR A 130 -5.90 -6.46 -15.16
CA TYR A 130 -6.91 -5.40 -15.19
C TYR A 130 -8.10 -5.77 -16.07
N LEU A 131 -7.84 -6.27 -17.29
CA LEU A 131 -8.90 -6.65 -18.22
C LEU A 131 -9.70 -7.85 -17.69
N ASN A 132 -9.04 -8.81 -17.03
CA ASN A 132 -9.72 -9.95 -16.43
C ASN A 132 -10.65 -9.49 -15.30
N ASP A 133 -10.14 -8.73 -14.34
CA ASP A 133 -10.91 -8.22 -13.21
C ASP A 133 -12.09 -7.34 -13.67
N TRP A 134 -11.86 -6.47 -14.65
CA TRP A 134 -12.93 -5.64 -15.22
C TRP A 134 -13.99 -6.50 -15.92
N ASN A 135 -13.60 -7.51 -16.70
CA ASN A 135 -14.56 -8.39 -17.38
C ASN A 135 -15.39 -9.21 -16.38
N GLU A 136 -14.78 -9.72 -15.31
CA GLU A 136 -15.48 -10.44 -14.24
C GLU A 136 -16.49 -9.54 -13.53
N LEU A 137 -16.10 -8.31 -13.18
CA LEU A 137 -16.99 -7.33 -12.58
C LEU A 137 -18.14 -6.94 -13.52
N MET A 138 -17.86 -6.77 -14.81
CA MET A 138 -18.86 -6.42 -15.82
C MET A 138 -19.87 -7.55 -16.08
N ALA A 139 -19.54 -8.80 -15.76
CA ALA A 139 -20.49 -9.91 -15.88
C ALA A 139 -21.74 -9.73 -14.99
N GLN A 140 -21.62 -8.98 -13.87
CA GLN A 140 -22.72 -8.69 -12.94
C GLN A 140 -23.64 -7.54 -13.42
N GLN A 141 -23.30 -6.84 -14.52
CA GLN A 141 -24.03 -5.65 -14.97
C GLN A 141 -25.51 -5.93 -15.23
N GLN A 142 -25.83 -7.04 -15.88
CA GLN A 142 -27.22 -7.36 -16.21
C GLN A 142 -28.05 -7.66 -14.95
N GLU A 143 -27.48 -8.43 -14.02
CA GLU A 143 -28.11 -8.75 -12.74
C GLU A 143 -28.35 -7.48 -11.90
N PHE A 144 -27.35 -6.59 -11.84
CA PHE A 144 -27.46 -5.28 -11.20
C PHE A 144 -28.62 -4.45 -11.79
N MET A 145 -28.72 -4.40 -13.12
CA MET A 145 -29.79 -3.66 -13.79
C MET A 145 -31.17 -4.28 -13.56
N ASP A 146 -31.25 -5.60 -13.38
CA ASP A 146 -32.51 -6.28 -13.06
C ASP A 146 -32.90 -6.06 -11.60
N ALA A 147 -31.95 -6.03 -10.66
CA ALA A 147 -32.18 -5.67 -9.26
C ALA A 147 -32.78 -4.26 -9.11
N LEU A 148 -32.34 -3.30 -9.92
CA LEU A 148 -32.89 -1.93 -9.91
C LEU A 148 -34.37 -1.86 -10.31
N LYS A 149 -34.87 -2.80 -11.12
CA LYS A 149 -36.29 -2.86 -11.52
C LYS A 149 -37.18 -3.40 -10.40
N VAL A 150 -36.62 -4.16 -9.46
CA VAL A 150 -37.38 -4.76 -8.36
C VAL A 150 -37.76 -3.68 -7.36
N MET A 151 -39.06 -3.41 -7.20
CA MET A 151 -39.58 -2.30 -6.38
C MET A 151 -39.01 -2.29 -4.95
N PHE A 152 -38.91 -3.47 -4.30
CA PHE A 152 -38.49 -3.59 -2.91
C PHE A 152 -36.98 -3.81 -2.70
N ALA A 153 -36.18 -3.99 -3.76
CA ALA A 153 -34.74 -4.19 -3.59
C ALA A 153 -34.07 -2.88 -3.15
N THR A 154 -33.35 -2.91 -2.03
CA THR A 154 -32.63 -1.73 -1.51
C THR A 154 -31.12 -1.88 -1.59
N GLU A 155 -30.64 -3.10 -1.72
CA GLU A 155 -29.22 -3.46 -1.67
C GLU A 155 -28.88 -4.46 -2.78
N PHE A 156 -27.62 -4.47 -3.18
CA PHE A 156 -27.05 -5.41 -4.15
C PHE A 156 -25.64 -5.81 -3.73
N LEU A 157 -25.31 -7.10 -3.83
CA LEU A 157 -23.97 -7.59 -3.52
C LEU A 157 -23.11 -7.52 -4.77
N ILE A 158 -22.02 -6.75 -4.72
CA ILE A 158 -20.98 -6.75 -5.74
C ILE A 158 -19.77 -7.48 -5.14
N GLU A 159 -19.31 -8.53 -5.79
CA GLU A 159 -18.33 -9.48 -5.25
C GLU A 159 -17.09 -8.82 -4.59
N VAL A 160 -16.56 -7.76 -5.20
CA VAL A 160 -15.36 -7.04 -4.70
C VAL A 160 -15.70 -5.88 -3.78
N LEU A 161 -16.88 -5.26 -3.94
CA LEU A 161 -17.26 -4.05 -3.18
C LEU A 161 -18.10 -4.36 -1.94
N GLY A 162 -18.61 -5.60 -1.83
CA GLY A 162 -19.56 -5.99 -0.80
C GLY A 162 -20.98 -5.51 -1.12
N VAL A 163 -21.79 -5.35 -0.07
CA VAL A 163 -23.19 -4.93 -0.19
C VAL A 163 -23.26 -3.43 -0.41
N VAL A 164 -23.90 -3.02 -1.52
CA VAL A 164 -24.05 -1.63 -1.95
C VAL A 164 -25.53 -1.25 -1.94
N SER A 165 -25.84 -0.05 -1.43
CA SER A 165 -27.18 0.50 -1.48
C SER A 165 -27.56 0.89 -2.91
N ILE A 166 -28.66 0.33 -3.42
CA ILE A 166 -29.20 0.63 -4.76
C ILE A 166 -30.49 1.46 -4.71
N LYS A 167 -30.98 1.77 -3.52
CA LYS A 167 -32.26 2.49 -3.34
C LYS A 167 -32.27 3.85 -4.03
N GLY A 168 -31.21 4.64 -3.88
CA GLY A 168 -31.09 5.97 -4.49
C GLY A 168 -30.92 5.94 -6.01
N LEU A 169 -30.40 4.83 -6.54
CA LEU A 169 -30.05 4.69 -7.95
C LEU A 169 -31.27 4.53 -8.87
N LYS A 170 -32.41 4.08 -8.33
CA LYS A 170 -33.64 3.89 -9.08
C LYS A 170 -34.22 5.18 -9.66
N ALA A 171 -33.78 6.34 -9.16
CA ALA A 171 -34.20 7.64 -9.65
C ALA A 171 -33.53 8.03 -10.99
N TYR A 172 -32.46 7.35 -11.38
CA TYR A 172 -31.68 7.70 -12.57
C TYR A 172 -32.10 6.89 -13.80
N GLU A 173 -31.85 7.46 -14.97
CA GLU A 173 -32.14 6.80 -16.24
C GLU A 173 -31.16 5.67 -16.56
N LYS A 174 -31.63 4.66 -17.28
CA LYS A 174 -30.86 3.47 -17.66
C LYS A 174 -29.49 3.78 -18.29
N PRO A 175 -29.34 4.71 -19.24
CA PRO A 175 -28.04 5.00 -19.84
C PRO A 175 -27.01 5.52 -18.83
N VAL A 176 -27.45 6.36 -17.89
CA VAL A 176 -26.61 6.93 -16.82
C VAL A 176 -26.17 5.83 -15.87
N LEU A 177 -27.08 4.93 -15.49
CA LEU A 177 -26.79 3.80 -14.61
C LEU A 177 -25.76 2.83 -15.21
N LEU A 178 -25.89 2.51 -16.50
CA LEU A 178 -24.93 1.64 -17.20
C LEU A 178 -23.53 2.26 -17.24
N GLN A 179 -23.45 3.57 -17.51
CA GLN A 179 -22.19 4.29 -17.54
C GLN A 179 -21.55 4.39 -16.16
N ALA A 180 -22.33 4.70 -15.12
CA ALA A 180 -21.85 4.76 -13.75
C ALA A 180 -21.36 3.38 -13.26
N PHE A 181 -22.08 2.31 -13.59
CA PHE A 181 -21.66 0.94 -13.26
C PHE A 181 -20.34 0.58 -13.95
N ASP A 182 -20.23 0.77 -15.27
CA ASP A 182 -18.99 0.49 -16.02
C ASP A 182 -17.80 1.24 -15.43
N LEU A 183 -17.97 2.54 -15.15
CA LEU A 183 -16.91 3.34 -14.58
C LEU A 183 -16.51 2.85 -13.18
N LYS A 184 -17.48 2.55 -12.31
CA LYS A 184 -17.20 2.00 -10.98
C LYS A 184 -16.42 0.69 -11.08
N MET A 185 -16.78 -0.21 -12.00
CA MET A 185 -16.06 -1.47 -12.20
C MET A 185 -14.64 -1.25 -12.72
N ARG A 186 -14.44 -0.34 -13.67
CA ARG A 186 -13.10 0.02 -14.16
C ARG A 186 -12.22 0.61 -13.05
N THR A 187 -12.73 1.56 -12.27
CA THR A 187 -11.99 2.15 -11.16
C THR A 187 -11.63 1.08 -10.12
N THR A 188 -12.56 0.17 -9.82
CA THR A 188 -12.34 -0.94 -8.87
C THR A 188 -11.25 -1.89 -9.35
N ALA A 189 -11.30 -2.32 -10.61
CA ALA A 189 -10.27 -3.17 -11.21
C ALA A 189 -8.90 -2.47 -11.27
N TYR A 190 -8.88 -1.18 -11.61
CA TYR A 190 -7.66 -0.39 -11.67
C TYR A 190 -7.00 -0.25 -10.29
N TRP A 191 -7.80 0.03 -9.25
CA TRP A 191 -7.29 0.26 -7.91
C TRP A 191 -6.58 -0.96 -7.33
N LYS A 192 -7.08 -2.17 -7.60
CA LYS A 192 -6.39 -3.43 -7.25
C LYS A 192 -4.97 -3.49 -7.81
N ILE A 193 -4.78 -3.05 -9.06
CA ILE A 193 -3.47 -3.04 -9.73
C ILE A 193 -2.55 -1.97 -9.13
N VAL A 194 -3.08 -0.80 -8.78
CA VAL A 194 -2.31 0.26 -8.11
C VAL A 194 -1.81 -0.22 -6.75
N LEU A 195 -2.67 -0.84 -5.93
CA LEU A 195 -2.29 -1.35 -4.62
C LEU A 195 -1.17 -2.40 -4.71
N ARG A 196 -1.29 -3.36 -5.63
CA ARG A 196 -0.26 -4.38 -5.85
C ARG A 196 1.08 -3.75 -6.24
N ARG A 197 1.06 -2.80 -7.18
CA ARG A 197 2.27 -2.07 -7.60
C ARG A 197 2.91 -1.32 -6.44
N LEU A 198 2.13 -0.62 -5.62
CA LEU A 198 2.65 0.08 -4.45
C LEU A 198 3.33 -0.88 -3.47
N VAL A 199 2.73 -2.03 -3.19
CA VAL A 199 3.33 -3.06 -2.32
C VAL A 199 4.65 -3.56 -2.88
N ASP A 200 4.69 -3.91 -4.17
CA ASP A 200 5.92 -4.40 -4.83
C ASP A 200 7.03 -3.33 -4.82
N PHE A 201 6.69 -2.08 -5.15
CA PHE A 201 7.64 -0.97 -5.14
C PHE A 201 8.20 -0.70 -3.74
N MET A 202 7.35 -0.67 -2.71
CA MET A 202 7.81 -0.48 -1.33
C MET A 202 8.74 -1.60 -0.88
N ALA A 203 8.38 -2.86 -1.16
CA ALA A 203 9.19 -4.01 -0.80
C ALA A 203 10.58 -3.96 -1.47
N LEU A 204 10.61 -3.69 -2.78
CA LEU A 204 11.86 -3.58 -3.55
C LEU A 204 12.73 -2.43 -3.05
N HIS A 205 12.16 -1.26 -2.83
CA HIS A 205 12.88 -0.07 -2.36
C HIS A 205 13.50 -0.29 -0.99
N LEU A 206 12.71 -0.79 -0.03
CA LEU A 206 13.21 -1.04 1.32
C LEU A 206 14.32 -2.10 1.33
N GLN A 207 14.18 -3.18 0.57
CA GLN A 207 15.22 -4.19 0.45
C GLN A 207 16.50 -3.63 -0.15
N PHE A 208 16.38 -2.83 -1.22
CA PHE A 208 17.52 -2.19 -1.85
C PHE A 208 18.22 -1.19 -0.91
N CYS A 209 17.45 -0.31 -0.27
CA CYS A 209 17.97 0.68 0.65
C CYS A 209 18.60 0.05 1.89
N ALA A 210 18.01 -0.99 2.47
CA ALA A 210 18.60 -1.71 3.61
C ALA A 210 19.94 -2.36 3.25
N ARG A 211 20.05 -2.97 2.06
CA ARG A 211 21.32 -3.53 1.58
C ARG A 211 22.37 -2.45 1.36
N ASN A 212 22.00 -1.33 0.73
CA ASN A 212 22.92 -0.22 0.51
C ASN A 212 23.33 0.49 1.80
N LEU A 213 22.42 0.59 2.77
CA LEU A 213 22.73 1.15 4.08
C LEU A 213 23.91 0.41 4.72
N VAL A 214 23.78 -0.91 4.85
CA VAL A 214 24.75 -1.76 5.55
C VAL A 214 26.06 -1.89 4.78
N ASN A 215 26.00 -2.02 3.45
CA ASN A 215 27.18 -2.33 2.64
C ASN A 215 27.92 -1.11 2.10
N LYS A 216 27.32 0.08 2.15
CA LYS A 216 27.90 1.27 1.53
C LYS A 216 27.76 2.51 2.41
N GLU A 217 26.54 2.95 2.69
CA GLU A 217 26.31 4.26 3.32
C GLU A 217 26.87 4.31 4.75
N MET A 218 26.85 3.19 5.50
CA MET A 218 27.47 3.13 6.82
C MET A 218 29.00 3.25 6.78
N GLU A 219 29.66 2.66 5.78
CA GLU A 219 31.11 2.79 5.63
C GLU A 219 31.47 4.23 5.25
N GLU A 220 30.73 4.84 4.33
CA GLU A 220 31.01 6.20 3.85
C GLU A 220 30.78 7.29 4.92
N GLU A 221 29.82 7.11 5.83
CA GLU A 221 29.42 8.15 6.79
C GLU A 221 29.96 7.93 8.22
N ILE A 222 30.33 6.69 8.60
CA ILE A 222 30.69 6.35 9.98
C ILE A 222 32.16 5.92 10.14
N VAL A 223 32.78 5.32 9.12
CA VAL A 223 34.18 4.83 9.15
C VAL A 223 35.13 5.90 8.62
#